data_AF-A0A822H6R7-F1
#
_entry.id   AF-A0A822H6R7-F1
#
_cell.length_a   1.000
_cell.length_b   1.000
_cell.length_c   1.000
_cell.angle_alpha   90.00
_cell.angle_beta   90.00
_cell.angle_gamma   90.00
#
_symmetry.space_group_name_H-M   'P 1'
#
loop_
_entity.id
_entity.type
_entity.pdbx_description
1 polymer ?
#
loop_
_entity_poly.entity_id
_entity_poly.type
_entity_poly.pdbx_seq_one_letter_code
_entity_poly.pdbx_strand_id
1 'polypeptide(L)'
;KISGASPLIDQLQWIPKAEKAVRHVFNRIMLCEDFNSATRTARQYDVDCVTLDGDQVQRKGALTGGYIDKKVSRLELQHSIKQLSTILNKYEQEYKIIRNEIMNIDNEYNNIMAELQREDMKSKKNW
;
A
#
# COMPACT_ATOMS: atom_id res chain seq x y z
N LYS A 1 -19.47 17.43 16.08
CA LYS A 1 -18.95 17.47 14.71
C LYS A 1 -18.73 18.92 14.34
N ILE A 2 -17.51 19.28 13.93
CA ILE A 2 -17.20 20.62 13.45
C ILE A 2 -17.42 20.59 11.94
N SER A 3 -18.17 21.54 11.39
CA SER A 3 -18.39 21.61 9.94
C SER A 3 -17.06 21.86 9.23
N GLY A 4 -16.67 20.98 8.33
CA GLY A 4 -15.41 21.08 7.57
C GLY A 4 -14.13 20.76 8.35
N ALA A 5 -14.23 20.08 9.51
CA ALA A 5 -13.05 19.61 10.24
C ALA A 5 -13.26 18.23 10.88
N SER A 6 -12.23 17.39 10.82
CA SER A 6 -12.19 16.05 11.43
C SER A 6 -10.83 15.77 12.09
N PRO A 7 -10.74 14.94 13.13
CA PRO A 7 -9.45 14.56 13.71
C PRO A 7 -8.58 13.83 12.67
N LEU A 8 -7.32 14.26 12.51
CA LEU A 8 -6.42 13.63 11.55
C LEU A 8 -6.13 12.17 11.92
N ILE A 9 -6.10 11.86 13.21
CA ILE A 9 -5.86 10.51 13.71
C ILE A 9 -6.91 9.50 13.23
N ASP A 10 -8.14 9.93 12.97
CA ASP A 10 -9.22 9.05 12.49
C ASP A 10 -8.99 8.59 11.04
N GLN A 11 -8.10 9.26 10.31
CA GLN A 11 -7.72 8.92 8.93
C GLN A 11 -6.49 8.00 8.85
N LEU A 12 -5.89 7.66 9.99
CA LEU A 12 -4.66 6.89 10.04
C LEU A 12 -4.94 5.42 10.38
N GLN A 13 -4.11 4.55 9.84
CA GLN A 13 -4.06 3.14 10.23
C GLN A 13 -2.67 2.84 10.79
N TRP A 14 -2.63 2.13 11.91
CA TRP A 14 -1.38 1.78 12.56
C TRP A 14 -1.48 0.42 13.26
N ILE A 15 -0.31 -0.11 13.57
CA ILE A 15 -0.17 -1.35 14.32
C ILE A 15 -0.28 -1.08 15.83
N PRO A 16 -0.86 -1.99 16.64
CA PRO A 16 -1.13 -1.74 18.06
C PRO A 16 0.09 -1.29 18.87
N LYS A 17 1.29 -1.79 18.54
CA LYS A 17 2.54 -1.39 19.21
C LYS A 17 2.91 0.09 19.03
N ALA A 18 2.36 0.76 18.01
CA ALA A 18 2.63 2.17 17.70
C ALA A 18 1.58 3.13 18.29
N GLU A 19 0.51 2.62 18.92
CA GLU A 19 -0.63 3.41 19.42
C GLU A 19 -0.20 4.66 20.19
N LYS A 20 0.69 4.50 21.18
CA LYS A 20 1.14 5.60 22.03
C LYS A 20 1.86 6.69 21.23
N ALA A 21 2.70 6.29 20.27
CA ALA A 21 3.45 7.22 19.43
C ALA A 21 2.52 7.96 18.45
N VAL A 22 1.60 7.25 17.81
CA VAL A 22 0.62 7.85 16.88
C VAL A 22 -0.27 8.84 17.62
N ARG A 23 -0.81 8.48 18.79
CA ARG A 23 -1.58 9.41 19.62
C ARG A 23 -0.75 10.61 20.05
N HIS A 24 0.50 10.41 20.45
CA HIS A 24 1.35 11.51 20.87
C HIS A 24 1.53 12.56 19.76
N VAL A 25 1.71 12.12 18.51
CA VAL A 25 1.94 13.01 17.37
C VAL A 25 0.64 13.60 16.82
N PHE A 26 -0.40 12.80 16.64
CA PHE A 26 -1.56 13.17 15.82
C PHE A 26 -2.84 13.51 16.60
N ASN A 27 -2.90 13.26 17.91
CA ASN A 27 -4.14 13.43 18.69
C ASN A 27 -4.59 14.90 18.84
N ARG A 28 -3.72 15.86 18.54
CA ARG A 28 -4.04 17.30 18.58
C ARG A 28 -4.03 17.96 17.20
N ILE A 29 -4.10 17.16 16.14
CA ILE A 29 -4.10 17.64 14.76
C ILE A 29 -5.48 17.40 14.14
N MET A 30 -6.09 18.47 13.64
CA MET A 30 -7.36 18.44 12.91
C MET A 30 -7.11 18.61 11.41
N LEU A 31 -7.71 17.74 10.60
CA LEU A 31 -7.80 17.90 9.16
C LEU A 31 -8.99 18.79 8.81
N CYS A 32 -8.75 19.87 8.07
CA CYS A 32 -9.74 20.86 7.68
C CYS A 32 -9.90 20.92 6.16
N GLU A 33 -11.10 21.23 5.67
CA GLU A 33 -11.38 21.37 4.23
C GLU A 33 -10.67 22.58 3.62
N ASP A 34 -10.67 23.70 4.35
CA ASP A 34 -10.14 24.98 3.88
C ASP A 34 -9.44 25.76 5.01
N PHE A 35 -8.69 26.79 4.61
CA PHE A 35 -7.90 27.63 5.51
C PHE A 35 -8.73 28.41 6.54
N ASN A 36 -9.93 28.86 6.18
CA ASN A 36 -10.81 29.58 7.10
C ASN A 36 -11.35 28.63 8.18
N SER A 37 -11.72 27.42 7.79
CA SER A 37 -12.13 26.34 8.69
C SER A 37 -11.00 25.94 9.63
N ALA A 38 -9.77 25.84 9.13
CA ALA A 38 -8.57 25.60 9.93
C ALA A 38 -8.32 26.70 10.97
N THR A 39 -8.39 27.97 10.56
CA THR A 39 -8.15 29.11 11.45
C THR A 39 -9.19 29.23 12.56
N ARG A 40 -10.47 29.03 12.25
CA ARG A 40 -11.55 29.00 13.26
C ARG A 40 -11.36 27.85 14.23
N THR A 41 -11.10 26.65 13.71
CA THR A 41 -10.95 25.43 14.52
C THR A 41 -9.75 25.51 15.45
N ALA A 42 -8.60 25.96 14.96
CA ALA A 42 -7.37 26.09 15.75
C ALA A 42 -7.57 27.01 16.96
N ARG A 43 -8.24 28.16 16.77
CA ARG A 43 -8.51 29.12 17.85
C ARG A 43 -9.59 28.65 18.82
N GLN A 44 -10.65 28.04 18.30
CA GLN A 44 -11.79 27.63 19.12
C GLN A 44 -11.46 26.44 20.03
N TYR A 45 -10.61 25.52 19.57
CA TYR A 45 -10.35 24.25 20.26
C TYR A 45 -8.90 24.08 20.74
N ASP A 46 -8.02 25.07 20.54
CA ASP A 46 -6.58 25.01 20.90
C ASP A 46 -5.86 23.79 20.31
N VAL A 47 -6.10 23.54 19.02
CA VAL A 47 -5.55 22.41 18.25
C VAL A 47 -4.76 22.90 17.04
N ASP A 48 -3.84 22.09 16.56
CA ASP A 48 -3.15 22.35 15.30
C ASP A 48 -4.03 21.85 14.16
N CYS A 49 -4.08 22.59 13.05
CA CYS A 49 -4.91 22.26 11.90
C CYS A 49 -4.06 22.13 10.65
N VAL A 50 -4.44 21.21 9.76
CA VAL A 50 -3.87 21.05 8.43
C VAL A 50 -4.99 21.00 7.40
N THR A 51 -4.83 21.68 6.26
CA THR A 51 -5.79 21.64 5.15
C THR A 51 -5.49 20.48 4.22
N LEU A 52 -6.46 20.11 3.36
CA LEU A 52 -6.23 19.11 2.30
C LEU A 52 -5.14 19.53 1.30
N ASP A 53 -4.94 20.84 1.13
CA ASP A 53 -3.90 21.41 0.27
C ASP A 53 -2.51 21.44 0.94
N GLY A 54 -2.43 21.11 2.23
CA GLY A 54 -1.18 21.02 2.99
C GLY A 54 -0.80 22.27 3.77
N ASP A 55 -1.66 23.29 3.80
CA ASP A 55 -1.46 24.46 4.67
C ASP A 55 -1.67 24.07 6.13
N GLN A 56 -0.85 24.62 7.01
CA GLN A 56 -0.87 24.35 8.44
C GLN A 56 -1.18 25.62 9.22
N VAL A 57 -2.09 25.49 10.18
CA VAL A 57 -2.44 26.53 11.14
C VAL A 57 -2.13 26.00 12.52
N GLN A 58 -1.11 26.54 13.17
CA GLN A 58 -0.79 26.19 14.54
C GLN A 58 -1.74 26.89 15.50
N ARG A 59 -2.02 26.28 16.65
CA ARG A 59 -2.88 26.87 17.70
C ARG A 59 -2.39 28.25 18.19
N LYS A 60 -1.08 28.50 18.13
CA LYS A 60 -0.44 29.78 18.49
C LYS A 60 -0.56 30.87 17.41
N GLY A 61 -1.25 30.58 16.31
CA GLY A 61 -1.48 31.51 15.21
C GLY A 61 -0.38 31.56 14.16
N ALA A 62 0.63 30.69 14.24
CA ALA A 62 1.58 30.53 13.15
C ALA A 62 0.91 29.84 11.97
N LEU A 63 1.16 30.35 10.77
CA LEU A 63 0.58 29.89 9.52
C LEU A 63 1.72 29.44 8.61
N THR A 64 1.62 28.24 8.06
CA THR A 64 2.61 27.69 7.14
C THR A 64 1.90 27.20 5.90
N GLY A 65 2.34 27.67 4.74
CA GLY A 65 1.79 27.28 3.45
C GLY A 65 2.83 27.53 2.36
N GLY A 66 2.47 27.22 1.12
CA GLY A 66 3.31 27.46 -0.05
C GLY A 66 3.28 26.32 -1.06
N TYR A 67 4.13 26.42 -2.08
CA TYR A 67 4.23 25.39 -3.11
C TYR A 67 5.02 24.18 -2.58
N ILE A 68 4.39 23.00 -2.66
CA ILE A 68 5.03 21.72 -2.37
C ILE A 68 5.12 20.92 -3.67
N ASP A 69 6.34 20.60 -4.09
CA ASP A 69 6.52 19.67 -5.21
C ASP A 69 6.17 18.25 -4.75
N LYS A 70 5.02 17.75 -5.23
CA LYS A 70 4.53 16.41 -4.89
C LYS A 70 5.47 15.30 -5.35
N LYS A 71 6.34 15.54 -6.35
CA LYS A 71 7.29 14.53 -6.86
C LYS A 71 8.36 14.15 -5.85
N VAL A 72 8.67 15.03 -4.90
CA VAL A 72 9.64 14.79 -3.81
C VAL A 72 8.97 14.42 -2.49
N SER A 73 7.65 14.18 -2.49
CA SER A 73 6.95 13.72 -1.29
C SER A 73 7.43 12.32 -0.89
N ARG A 74 8.07 12.24 0.28
CA ARG A 74 8.52 10.96 0.87
C ARG A 74 7.38 9.98 1.07
N LEU A 75 6.16 10.48 1.34
CA LEU A 75 4.98 9.65 1.52
C LEU A 75 4.49 9.09 0.17
N GLU A 76 4.50 9.88 -0.90
CA GLU A 76 4.15 9.40 -2.25
C GLU A 76 5.15 8.35 -2.75
N LEU A 77 6.44 8.58 -2.51
CA LEU A 77 7.49 7.59 -2.81
C LEU A 77 7.27 6.30 -2.03
N GLN A 78 7.00 6.38 -0.73
CA GLN A 78 6.71 5.20 0.09
C GLN A 78 5.43 4.48 -0.36
N HIS A 79 4.40 5.22 -0.77
CA HIS A 79 3.17 4.67 -1.33
C HIS A 79 3.46 3.89 -2.62
N SER A 80 4.23 4.48 -3.52
CA SER A 80 4.66 3.87 -4.79
C SER A 80 5.47 2.59 -4.55
N ILE A 81 6.43 2.62 -3.60
CA ILE A 81 7.21 1.44 -3.20
C ILE A 81 6.26 0.33 -2.71
N LYS A 82 5.31 0.64 -1.82
CA LYS A 82 4.35 -0.35 -1.31
C LYS A 82 3.50 -0.97 -2.41
N GLN A 83 3.01 -0.17 -3.35
CA GLN A 83 2.24 -0.65 -4.50
C GLN A 83 3.09 -1.57 -5.39
N LEU A 84 4.29 -1.14 -5.77
CA LEU A 84 5.21 -1.91 -6.60
C LEU A 84 5.63 -3.22 -5.93
N SER A 85 5.91 -3.22 -4.63
CA SER A 85 6.21 -4.46 -3.88
C SER A 85 5.03 -5.43 -3.87
N THR A 86 3.79 -4.92 -3.78
CA THR A 86 2.59 -5.76 -3.85
C THR A 86 2.44 -6.40 -5.23
N ILE A 87 2.67 -5.62 -6.29
CA ILE A 87 2.64 -6.09 -7.68
C ILE A 87 3.75 -7.13 -7.93
N LEU A 88 4.95 -6.87 -7.44
CA LEU A 88 6.08 -7.79 -7.56
C LEU A 88 5.75 -9.15 -6.92
N ASN A 89 5.28 -9.16 -5.67
CA ASN A 89 4.91 -10.39 -4.99
C ASN A 89 3.81 -11.15 -5.75
N LYS A 90 2.81 -10.45 -6.28
CA LYS A 90 1.79 -11.07 -7.13
C LYS A 90 2.41 -11.80 -8.33
N TYR A 91 3.27 -11.12 -9.09
CA TYR A 91 3.92 -11.73 -10.26
C TYR A 91 4.89 -12.85 -9.88
N GLU A 92 5.57 -12.78 -8.74
CA GLU A 92 6.41 -13.86 -8.24
C GLU A 92 5.59 -15.12 -7.92
N GLN A 93 4.39 -14.97 -7.33
CA GLN A 93 3.49 -16.11 -7.09
C GLN A 93 2.98 -16.71 -8.41
N GLU A 94 2.52 -15.87 -9.35
CA GLU A 94 2.06 -16.31 -10.67
C GLU A 94 3.18 -17.05 -11.42
N TYR A 95 4.40 -16.52 -11.42
CA TYR A 95 5.56 -17.16 -12.01
C TYR A 95 5.82 -18.55 -11.40
N LYS A 96 5.71 -18.67 -10.07
CA LYS A 96 5.90 -19.94 -9.37
C LYS A 96 4.84 -20.98 -9.77
N ILE A 97 3.59 -20.56 -9.94
CA ILE A 97 2.50 -21.44 -10.40
C ILE A 97 2.79 -21.95 -11.81
N ILE A 98 3.05 -21.05 -12.76
CA ILE A 98 3.34 -21.40 -14.16
C ILE A 98 4.55 -22.32 -14.24
N ARG A 99 5.60 -22.07 -13.46
CA ARG A 99 6.79 -22.92 -13.41
C ARG A 99 6.46 -24.35 -12.96
N ASN A 100 5.60 -24.50 -11.95
CA ASN A 100 5.17 -25.81 -11.48
C ASN A 100 4.30 -26.53 -12.53
N GLU A 101 3.44 -25.80 -13.25
CA GLU A 101 2.65 -26.37 -14.34
C GLU A 101 3.54 -26.90 -15.47
N ILE A 102 4.57 -26.15 -15.87
CA ILE A 102 5.57 -26.60 -16.85
C ILE A 102 6.24 -27.91 -16.38
N MET A 103 6.68 -27.96 -15.12
CA MET A 103 7.29 -29.19 -14.57
C MET A 103 6.35 -30.38 -14.58
N ASN A 104 5.05 -30.17 -14.32
CA ASN A 104 4.07 -31.24 -14.35
C ASN A 104 3.86 -31.76 -15.78
N ILE A 105 3.74 -30.85 -16.76
CA ILE A 105 3.60 -31.20 -18.18
C ILE A 105 4.84 -31.97 -18.67
N ASP A 106 6.05 -31.56 -18.29
CA ASP A 106 7.29 -32.27 -18.65
C ASP A 106 7.32 -33.70 -18.06
N ASN A 107 6.84 -33.87 -16.82
CA ASN A 107 6.74 -35.19 -16.21
C ASN A 107 5.71 -36.08 -16.93
N GLU A 108 4.55 -35.53 -17.30
CA GLU A 108 3.54 -36.24 -18.09
C GLU A 108 4.08 -36.64 -19.46
N TYR A 109 4.76 -35.73 -20.15
CA TYR A 109 5.42 -36.01 -21.43
C TYR A 109 6.43 -37.17 -21.32
N ASN A 110 7.29 -37.15 -20.30
CA ASN A 110 8.27 -38.20 -20.07
C ASN A 110 7.60 -39.57 -19.77
N ASN A 111 6.50 -39.58 -19.02
CA ASN A 111 5.74 -40.80 -18.75
C ASN A 111 5.14 -41.39 -20.03
N ILE A 112 4.50 -40.56 -20.86
CA ILE A 112 3.93 -40.96 -22.15
C ILE A 112 5.03 -41.52 -23.07
N MET A 113 6.18 -40.86 -23.14
CA MET A 113 7.31 -41.35 -23.95
C MET A 113 7.84 -42.70 -23.45
N ALA A 114 7.91 -42.90 -22.14
CA ALA A 114 8.31 -44.19 -21.56
C ALA A 114 7.30 -45.32 -21.81
N GLU A 115 6.01 -45.00 -21.91
CA GLU A 115 4.97 -45.96 -22.32
C GLU A 115 5.07 -46.31 -23.80
N LEU A 116 5.26 -45.31 -24.66
CA LEU A 116 5.38 -45.49 -26.11
C LEU A 116 6.58 -46.38 -26.47
N GLN A 117 7.73 -46.16 -25.82
CA GLN A 117 8.90 -47.02 -25.96
C GLN A 117 8.63 -48.47 -25.52
N ARG A 118 7.84 -48.67 -24.45
CA ARG A 118 7.46 -50.01 -23.98
C ARG A 118 6.56 -50.73 -24.98
N GLU A 119 5.60 -50.04 -25.58
CA GLU A 119 4.72 -50.61 -26.61
C GLU A 119 5.50 -50.96 -27.89
N ASP A 120 6.39 -50.08 -28.36
CA ASP A 120 7.25 -50.35 -29.53
C ASP A 120 8.14 -51.59 -29.33
N MET A 121 8.69 -51.77 -28.12
CA MET A 121 9.48 -52.95 -27.78
C MET A 121 8.66 -54.25 -27.77
N LYS A 122 7.40 -54.20 -27.31
CA LYS A 122 6.51 -55.37 -27.37
C LYS A 122 6.15 -55.73 -28.81
N SER A 123 5.85 -54.73 -29.63
CA SER A 123 5.48 -54.92 -31.04
C SER A 123 6.61 -55.59 -31.84
N LYS A 124 7.86 -55.15 -31.67
CA LYS A 124 9.05 -55.74 -32.32
C LYS A 124 9.36 -57.18 -31.88
N LYS A 125 8.86 -57.62 -30.72
CA LYS A 125 9.09 -58.97 -30.19
C LYS A 125 8.08 -60.01 -30.69
N ASN A 126 6.99 -59.54 -31.30
CA ASN A 126 5.91 -60.36 -31.83
C ASN A 126 6.04 -60.66 -33.34
N TRP A 127 7.18 -60.29 -33.94
CA TRP A 127 7.61 -60.65 -35.29
C TRP A 127 8.97 -61.35 -35.21
#